data_AF-A0A0B7C1T4-F1
#
_entry.id   AF-A0A0B7C1T4-F1
#
_cell.length_a   1.000
_cell.length_b   1.000
_cell.length_c   1.000
_cell.angle_alpha   90.00
_cell.angle_beta   90.00
_cell.angle_gamma   90.00
#
_symmetry.space_group_name_H-M   'P 1'
#
loop_
_entity.id
_entity.type
_entity.pdbx_description
1 polymer ?
#
loop_
_entity_poly.entity_id
_entity_poly.type
_entity_poly.pdbx_seq_one_letter_code
_entity_poly.pdbx_strand_id
1 'polypeptide(L)' 'QTRVEVAVKVEKVDVRHPQLIYESRVYRYFREGIGFPHVHYVTRTPSFTIMILDLLGPSLEDLFNFCN' A
#
# COMPACT_ATOMS: atom_id res chain seq x y z
N GLN A 1 20.69 6.36 6.86
CA GLN A 1 19.34 5.76 7.00
C GLN A 1 18.35 6.92 7.15
N THR A 2 17.29 7.01 6.33
CA THR A 2 16.42 8.20 6.23
C THR A 2 15.37 8.33 7.35
N ARG A 3 15.19 7.31 8.21
CA ARG A 3 14.22 7.27 9.34
C ARG A 3 12.74 7.54 8.96
N VAL A 4 12.38 7.42 7.69
CA VAL A 4 10.99 7.58 7.23
C VAL A 4 10.24 6.27 7.48
N GLU A 5 9.11 6.35 8.19
CA GLU A 5 8.19 5.24 8.38
C GLU A 5 7.34 5.03 7.10
N VAL A 6 7.06 3.77 6.77
CA VAL A 6 6.36 3.38 5.54
C VAL A 6 5.36 2.28 5.84
N ALA A 7 4.30 2.19 5.03
CA ALA A 7 3.43 1.03 5.02
C ALA A 7 3.99 -0.03 4.06
N VAL A 8 3.85 -1.31 4.44
CA VAL A 8 4.25 -2.45 3.61
C VAL A 8 3.06 -3.37 3.43
N LYS A 9 2.56 -3.48 2.20
CA LYS A 9 1.57 -4.49 1.81
C LYS A 9 2.29 -5.72 1.27
N VAL A 10 1.90 -6.90 1.73
CA VAL A 10 2.48 -8.19 1.33
C VAL A 10 1.36 -9.12 0.89
N GLU A 11 1.51 -9.70 -0.30
CA GLU A 11 0.56 -10.64 -0.89
C GLU A 11 1.31 -11.90 -1.32
N LYS A 12 0.77 -13.10 -1.03
CA LYS A 12 1.37 -14.33 -1.56
C LYS A 12 1.15 -14.43 -3.08
N VAL A 13 2.13 -14.95 -3.81
CA VAL A 13 2.01 -15.05 -5.28
C VAL A 13 0.96 -16.06 -5.75
N ASP A 14 0.55 -17.00 -4.89
CA ASP A 14 -0.34 -18.12 -5.18
C ASP A 14 -1.78 -17.91 -4.68
N VAL A 15 -2.13 -16.70 -4.24
CA VAL A 15 -3.52 -16.38 -3.89
C VAL A 15 -4.44 -16.51 -5.11
N ARG A 16 -5.69 -16.89 -4.88
CA ARG A 16 -6.71 -17.06 -5.93
C ARG A 16 -6.92 -15.81 -6.79
N HIS A 17 -6.79 -14.63 -6.17
CA HIS A 17 -7.01 -13.34 -6.80
C HIS A 17 -5.88 -12.37 -6.44
N PRO A 18 -4.73 -12.41 -7.14
CA PRO A 18 -3.63 -11.51 -6.87
C PRO A 18 -4.00 -10.10 -7.35
N GLN A 19 -3.99 -9.14 -6.44
CA GLN A 19 -4.43 -7.76 -6.69
C GLN A 19 -3.28 -6.76 -6.53
N LEU A 20 -2.24 -7.08 -5.75
CA LEU A 20 -1.26 -6.09 -5.30
C LEU A 20 -0.45 -5.47 -6.47
N ILE A 21 -0.12 -6.26 -7.50
CA ILE A 21 0.53 -5.73 -8.71
C ILE A 21 -0.39 -4.77 -9.46
N TYR A 22 -1.67 -5.10 -9.60
CA TYR A 22 -2.65 -4.25 -10.28
C TYR A 22 -2.87 -2.95 -9.50
N GLU A 23 -3.09 -3.06 -8.19
CA GLU A 23 -3.20 -1.92 -7.27
C GLU A 23 -2.01 -0.96 -7.40
N SER A 24 -0.78 -1.50 -7.46
CA SER A 24 0.42 -0.67 -7.64
C SER A 24 0.44 0.13 -8.96
N ARG A 25 -0.17 -0.40 -10.04
CA ARG A 25 -0.29 0.31 -11.32
C ARG A 25 -1.31 1.43 -11.22
N VAL A 26 -2.43 1.19 -10.53
CA VAL A 26 -3.45 2.20 -10.28
C VAL A 26 -2.87 3.36 -9.45
N TYR A 27 -2.14 3.08 -8.37
CA TYR A 27 -1.49 4.14 -7.59
C TYR A 27 -0.48 4.94 -8.40
N ARG A 28 0.35 4.27 -9.23
CA ARG A 28 1.32 4.97 -10.09
C ARG A 28 0.65 5.83 -11.16
N TYR A 29 -0.53 5.45 -11.63
CA TYR A 29 -1.32 6.26 -12.55
C TYR A 29 -1.80 7.55 -11.88
N PHE A 30 -2.23 7.48 -10.61
CA PHE A 30 -2.70 8.62 -9.82
C PHE A 30 -1.60 9.35 -9.03
N ARG A 31 -0.33 9.18 -9.36
CA ARG A 31 0.80 9.71 -8.56
C ARG A 31 0.74 11.22 -8.31
N GLU A 32 0.25 11.99 -9.27
CA GLU A 32 0.12 13.45 -9.17
C GLU A 32 -1.23 13.90 -8.57
N GLY A 33 -2.08 12.95 -8.18
CA GLY A 33 -3.39 13.21 -7.60
C GLY A 33 -3.32 13.55 -6.11
N ILE A 34 -4.06 14.57 -5.69
CA ILE A 34 -4.20 14.90 -4.26
C ILE A 34 -4.92 13.75 -3.54
N GLY A 35 -4.38 13.33 -2.40
CA GLY A 35 -4.98 12.30 -1.54
C GLY A 35 -4.65 10.86 -1.94
N PHE A 36 -3.81 10.64 -2.96
CA PHE A 36 -3.30 9.30 -3.30
C PHE A 36 -1.93 9.06 -2.64
N PRO A 37 -1.71 7.90 -1.99
CA PRO A 37 -0.40 7.56 -1.42
C PRO A 37 0.61 7.23 -2.51
N HIS A 38 1.87 7.62 -2.28
CA HIS A 38 2.97 7.32 -3.18
C HIS A 38 3.46 5.89 -2.99
N VAL A 39 3.61 5.18 -4.11
CA VAL A 39 4.31 3.89 -4.14
C VAL A 39 5.80 4.16 -4.29
N HIS A 40 6.58 3.82 -3.27
CA HIS A 40 8.04 3.94 -3.30
C HIS A 40 8.70 2.78 -4.04
N TYR A 41 8.21 1.56 -3.80
CA TYR A 41 8.82 0.36 -4.35
C TYR A 41 7.82 -0.79 -4.47
N VAL A 42 8.01 -1.62 -5.49
CA VAL A 42 7.25 -2.87 -5.67
C VAL A 42 8.23 -3.93 -6.11
N THR A 43 8.20 -5.07 -5.43
CA THR A 43 9.01 -6.23 -5.81
C THR A 43 8.20 -7.51 -5.74
N ARG A 44 8.63 -8.50 -6.51
CA ARG A 44 8.06 -9.84 -6.52
C ARG A 44 9.18 -10.84 -6.26
N THR A 45 9.02 -11.57 -5.18
CA THR A 45 9.86 -12.71 -4.78
C THR A 45 9.17 -14.01 -5.24
N PRO A 46 9.82 -15.18 -5.12
CA PRO A 46 9.19 -16.46 -5.47
C PRO A 46 7.90 -16.75 -4.70
N SER A 47 7.75 -16.21 -3.49
CA SER A 47 6.61 -16.51 -2.61
C SER A 47 5.67 -15.33 -2.40
N PHE A 48 6.15 -14.08 -2.59
CA PHE A 48 5.38 -12.88 -2.26
C PHE A 48 5.57 -11.74 -3.26
N THR A 49 4.49 -11.00 -3.50
CA THR A 49 4.51 -9.61 -3.97
C THR A 49 4.57 -8.69 -2.76
N ILE A 50 5.46 -7.70 -2.79
CA ILE A 50 5.65 -6.73 -1.71
C ILE A 50 5.56 -5.32 -2.30
N MET A 51 4.73 -4.46 -1.71
CA MET A 51 4.58 -3.05 -2.07
C MET A 51 4.87 -2.16 -0.87
N ILE A 52 5.78 -1.20 -1.06
CA ILE A 52 6.15 -0.19 -0.08
C ILE A 52 5.55 1.15 -0.54
N LEU A 53 4.81 1.79 0.36
CA LEU A 53 4.08 3.03 0.10
C LEU A 53 4.04 3.93 1.34
N ASP A 54 3.57 5.17 1.17
CA ASP A 54 3.37 6.12 2.26
C ASP A 54 2.59 5.48 3.42
N LEU A 55 3.06 5.69 4.65
CA LEU A 55 2.29 5.36 5.86
C LEU A 55 1.24 6.43 6.09
N LEU A 56 -0.03 6.02 6.17
CA LEU A 56 -1.16 6.92 6.41
C LEU A 56 -1.67 6.79 7.85
N GLY A 57 -2.51 7.75 8.25
CA GLY A 57 -3.21 7.74 9.53
C GLY A 57 -4.33 6.70 9.62
N PRO A 58 -5.12 6.74 10.70
CA PRO A 58 -6.25 5.83 10.91
C PRO A 58 -7.30 5.94 9.81
N SER A 59 -8.06 4.87 9.61
CA SER A 59 -9.21 4.90 8.71
C SER A 59 -10.35 5.74 9.30
N LEU A 60 -11.32 6.14 8.45
CA LEU A 60 -12.51 6.84 8.93
C LEU A 60 -13.34 5.98 9.91
N GLU A 61 -13.32 4.65 9.74
CA GLU A 61 -13.97 3.72 10.66
C GLU A 61 -13.27 3.70 12.02
N ASP A 62 -11.93 3.70 12.05
CA ASP A 62 -11.17 3.78 13.29
C ASP A 62 -11.45 5.10 14.03
N LEU A 63 -11.51 6.21 13.28
CA LEU A 63 -11.85 7.52 13.83
C LEU A 63 -13.29 7.56 14.37
N PHE A 64 -14.24 6.93 13.68
CA PHE A 64 -15.62 6.82 14.15
C PHE A 64 -15.70 6.02 15.46
N ASN A 65 -14.98 4.91 15.55
CA ASN A 65 -14.92 4.08 16.75
C ASN A 65 -14.24 4.79 17.94
N PHE A 66 -13.33 5.72 17.69
CA PHE A 66 -12.70 6.53 18.74
C PHE A 66 -13.67 7.53 19.40
N CYS A 67 -14.77 7.89 18.72
CA CYS A 67 -15.76 8.84 19.23
C CYS A 67 -16.92 8.19 20.00
N ASN A 68 -16.96 6.86 20.07
CA ASN A 68 -17.89 6.08 20.90
C ASN A 68 -17.35 5.89 22.32
#